data_AF-A0A7Y5K3Q2-F1
#
_entry.id   AF-A0A7Y5K3Q2-F1
#
_cell.length_a   1.000
_cell.length_b   1.000
_cell.length_c   1.000
_cell.angle_alpha   90.00
_cell.angle_beta   90.00
_cell.angle_gamma   90.00
#
_symmetry.space_group_name_H-M   'P 1'
#
loop_
_entity.id
_entity.type
_entity.pdbx_description
1 polymer ?
#
loop_
_entity_poly.entity_id
_entity_poly.type
_entity_poly.pdbx_seq_one_letter_code
_entity_poly.pdbx_strand_id
1 'polypeptide(L)'
;MRRARVVIAVLALGFLAAGCREGEQSSAEAARADSSAAGYDVGPEPGSAPAARATADSLLVAARADSAREVARRDSLRRESARRDSVARAVALRDSVRRDSLSRDSTRRLALRDSARHAGPSGEAKPVHPAVASRPVRVNEFLTYDAGSRTVSVQLIAGYNGVNGSLNYNGAIRGQRTVAIPLGWHVHVTVSNRDSDLQHSAIVVHEVLPPPLELTTPAFDGAALPRLDEGLQEDETGTMDFVADRAGRYMLACGVPGHAQSGLWLRLVVARGLTVPDYR
;
A
#
# COMPACT_ATOMS: atom_id res chain seq x y z
N MET A 1 -69.03 19.47 7.68
CA MET A 1 -69.77 19.91 6.46
C MET A 1 -70.05 21.41 6.57
N ARG A 2 -69.90 22.14 5.44
CA ARG A 2 -70.30 23.54 5.15
C ARG A 2 -69.42 24.72 5.63
N ARG A 3 -68.48 25.05 4.74
CA ARG A 3 -68.20 26.36 4.07
C ARG A 3 -68.25 27.69 4.87
N ALA A 4 -67.06 28.28 4.95
CA ALA A 4 -66.65 29.60 4.44
C ALA A 4 -67.22 30.89 5.05
N ARG A 5 -66.29 31.79 5.43
CA ARG A 5 -66.19 33.20 4.95
C ARG A 5 -64.87 33.81 5.44
N VAL A 6 -63.91 33.95 4.53
CA VAL A 6 -62.78 34.87 4.66
C VAL A 6 -63.21 36.18 3.98
N VAL A 7 -63.24 37.26 4.74
CA VAL A 7 -63.40 38.62 4.22
C VAL A 7 -62.03 39.28 4.25
N ILE A 8 -61.61 39.70 3.06
CA ILE A 8 -60.44 40.55 2.80
C ILE A 8 -60.84 41.99 3.15
N ALA A 9 -59.98 42.72 3.88
CA ALA A 9 -59.96 44.17 3.86
C ALA A 9 -58.51 44.67 3.81
N VAL A 10 -58.33 45.64 2.92
CA VAL A 10 -57.10 46.16 2.31
C VAL A 10 -56.80 47.56 2.87
N LEU A 11 -55.56 48.03 2.64
CA LEU A 11 -54.99 49.39 2.84
C LEU A 11 -54.32 49.64 4.21
N ALA A 12 -53.18 50.32 4.33
CA ALA A 12 -52.57 51.33 3.45
C ALA A 12 -51.04 51.42 3.60
N LEU A 13 -50.43 52.05 2.58
CA LEU A 13 -49.06 52.55 2.47
C LEU A 13 -48.55 53.33 3.69
N GLY A 14 -47.23 53.19 3.95
CA GLY A 14 -46.44 54.13 4.74
C GLY A 14 -44.96 54.00 4.40
N PHE A 15 -44.48 54.78 3.43
CA PHE A 15 -43.06 55.04 3.20
C PHE A 15 -42.62 56.16 4.17
N LEU A 16 -41.62 55.91 5.01
CA LEU A 16 -40.75 56.95 5.56
C LEU A 16 -39.36 56.35 5.85
N ALA A 17 -38.33 57.00 5.35
CA ALA A 17 -36.92 56.61 5.44
C ALA A 17 -36.28 56.98 6.78
N ALA A 18 -35.35 56.15 7.27
CA ALA A 18 -34.02 56.54 7.79
C ALA A 18 -33.31 55.38 8.51
N GLY A 19 -32.12 55.01 8.01
CA GLY A 19 -30.92 54.81 8.85
C GLY A 19 -30.61 53.43 9.45
N CYS A 20 -29.43 52.90 9.04
CA CYS A 20 -28.61 51.86 9.67
C CYS A 20 -29.14 50.41 9.52
N ARG A 21 -28.38 49.38 9.10
CA ARG A 21 -26.98 49.07 9.43
C ARG A 21 -26.47 47.89 8.55
N GLU A 22 -25.20 48.00 8.12
CA GLU A 22 -24.22 46.93 7.84
C GLU A 22 -24.60 45.76 6.91
N GLY A 23 -24.21 45.87 5.63
CA GLY A 23 -24.11 44.78 4.67
C GLY A 23 -22.65 44.35 4.45
N GLU A 24 -22.45 43.03 4.49
CA GLU A 24 -21.45 42.20 3.80
C GLU A 24 -20.08 42.83 3.45
N GLN A 25 -19.08 42.51 4.28
CA GLN A 25 -17.67 42.54 3.88
C GLN A 25 -17.12 41.11 3.78
N SER A 26 -16.60 40.84 2.58
CA SER A 26 -15.93 39.63 2.11
C SER A 26 -14.89 39.06 3.08
N SER A 27 -15.00 37.77 3.37
CA SER A 27 -14.10 36.96 4.21
C SER A 27 -12.66 36.84 3.68
N ALA A 28 -12.30 37.52 2.58
CA ALA A 28 -10.96 37.54 2.00
C ALA A 28 -10.08 38.70 2.51
N GLU A 29 -10.66 39.67 3.23
CA GLU A 29 -9.92 40.83 3.77
C GLU A 29 -9.53 40.65 5.24
N ALA A 30 -10.23 39.80 5.99
CA ALA A 30 -9.89 39.43 7.36
C ALA A 30 -8.62 38.55 7.46
N ALA A 31 -8.24 37.85 6.39
CA ALA A 31 -7.04 37.00 6.36
C ALA A 31 -5.75 37.74 5.98
N ARG A 32 -5.81 39.04 5.64
CA ARG A 32 -4.63 39.87 5.32
C ARG A 32 -4.18 40.79 6.46
N ALA A 33 -4.96 40.88 7.53
CA ALA A 33 -4.66 41.77 8.66
C ALA A 33 -3.76 41.15 9.74
N ASP A 34 -3.50 39.83 9.71
CA ASP A 34 -2.78 39.11 10.77
C ASP A 34 -1.32 38.73 10.45
N SER A 35 -0.71 39.29 9.40
CA SER A 35 0.69 39.00 9.02
C SER A 35 1.64 40.19 9.07
N SER A 36 1.29 41.27 9.77
CA SER A 36 2.16 42.45 9.93
C SER A 36 2.60 42.62 11.39
N ALA A 37 3.19 41.58 11.99
CA ALA A 37 3.82 41.66 13.31
C ALA A 37 4.98 40.65 13.46
N ALA A 38 5.88 40.59 12.48
CA ALA A 38 7.18 39.94 12.62
C ALA A 38 8.20 40.74 11.81
N GLY A 39 8.94 41.62 12.48
CA GLY A 39 9.90 42.53 11.88
C GLY A 39 11.09 41.82 11.23
N TYR A 40 10.92 41.40 9.98
CA TYR A 40 12.00 41.00 9.10
C TYR A 40 12.13 41.99 7.95
N ASP A 41 13.30 42.59 7.87
CA ASP A 41 13.75 43.54 6.86
C ASP A 41 13.84 42.84 5.50
N VAL A 42 13.11 43.33 4.49
CA VAL A 42 13.17 42.82 3.10
C VAL A 42 14.01 43.78 2.27
N GLY A 43 15.22 43.33 1.90
CA GLY A 43 16.14 44.04 1.03
C GLY A 43 15.63 44.17 -0.42
N PRO A 44 16.22 45.07 -1.24
CA PRO A 44 15.66 45.46 -2.53
C PRO A 44 15.83 44.41 -3.63
N GLU A 45 14.77 44.28 -4.45
CA GLU A 45 14.63 43.44 -5.65
C GLU A 45 15.72 43.67 -6.72
N PRO A 46 16.24 42.62 -7.38
CA PRO A 46 17.11 42.76 -8.54
C PRO A 46 16.34 42.88 -9.86
N GLY A 47 16.81 43.81 -10.70
CA GLY A 47 16.19 44.24 -11.95
C GLY A 47 16.14 43.22 -13.08
N SER A 48 15.18 43.46 -13.97
CA SER A 48 14.84 42.67 -15.15
C SER A 48 15.91 42.75 -16.27
N ALA A 49 16.29 41.59 -16.82
CA ALA A 49 16.97 41.46 -18.12
C ALA A 49 16.04 40.73 -19.13
N PRO A 50 16.15 40.98 -20.44
CA PRO A 50 15.15 40.54 -21.41
C PRO A 50 15.39 39.09 -21.86
N ALA A 51 14.33 38.27 -21.83
CA ALA A 51 14.34 36.92 -22.40
C ALA A 51 14.05 36.98 -23.92
N ALA A 52 14.86 36.27 -24.70
CA ALA A 52 14.66 36.06 -26.13
C ALA A 52 13.36 35.27 -26.38
N ARG A 53 12.46 35.84 -27.20
CA ARG A 53 11.24 35.16 -27.65
C ARG A 53 11.57 34.12 -28.72
N ALA A 54 11.62 32.85 -28.35
CA ALA A 54 11.47 31.76 -29.32
C ALA A 54 10.03 31.78 -29.86
N THR A 55 9.88 31.74 -31.18
CA THR A 55 8.57 31.71 -31.83
C THR A 55 7.88 30.37 -31.58
N ALA A 56 6.54 30.38 -31.48
CA ALA A 56 5.72 29.22 -31.17
C ALA A 56 5.97 28.01 -32.10
N ASP A 57 6.40 28.24 -33.34
CA ASP A 57 6.78 27.19 -34.29
C ASP A 57 8.02 26.39 -33.85
N SER A 58 9.00 27.02 -33.21
CA SER A 58 10.22 26.34 -32.77
C SER A 58 9.97 25.41 -31.57
N LEU A 59 9.02 25.78 -30.71
CA LEU A 59 8.60 24.96 -29.56
C LEU A 59 7.80 23.73 -29.99
N LEU A 60 6.99 23.85 -31.05
CA LEU A 60 6.19 22.75 -31.58
C LEU A 60 7.03 21.70 -32.31
N VAL A 61 8.08 22.11 -33.02
CA VAL A 61 9.04 21.18 -33.66
C VAL A 61 9.88 20.45 -32.60
N ALA A 62 10.32 21.13 -31.55
CA ALA A 62 11.04 20.52 -30.44
C ALA A 62 10.18 19.48 -29.69
N ALA A 63 8.91 19.82 -29.38
CA ALA A 63 7.99 18.91 -28.70
C ALA A 63 7.67 17.65 -29.54
N ARG A 64 7.61 17.77 -30.87
CA ARG A 64 7.43 16.62 -31.77
C ARG A 64 8.69 15.74 -31.83
N ALA A 65 9.87 16.33 -31.79
CA ALA A 65 11.14 15.59 -31.76
C ALA A 65 11.32 14.83 -30.44
N ASP A 66 10.94 15.41 -29.31
CA ASP A 66 10.98 14.73 -28.00
C ASP A 66 9.94 13.61 -27.91
N SER A 67 8.74 13.81 -28.45
CA SER A 67 7.71 12.77 -28.53
C SER A 67 8.19 11.57 -29.38
N ALA A 68 8.86 11.82 -30.51
CA ALA A 68 9.40 10.75 -31.36
C ALA A 68 10.53 9.97 -30.67
N ARG A 69 11.40 10.64 -29.92
CA ARG A 69 12.46 10.01 -29.12
C ARG A 69 11.88 9.15 -27.99
N GLU A 70 10.81 9.60 -27.36
CA GLU A 70 10.16 8.84 -26.29
C GLU A 70 9.46 7.58 -26.81
N VAL A 71 8.81 7.65 -27.97
CA VAL A 71 8.23 6.48 -28.65
C VAL A 71 9.31 5.46 -29.03
N ALA A 72 10.44 5.91 -29.58
CA ALA A 72 11.57 5.03 -29.90
C ALA A 72 12.16 4.36 -28.63
N ARG A 73 12.26 5.11 -27.52
CA ARG A 73 12.70 4.57 -26.23
C ARG A 73 11.74 3.52 -25.69
N ARG A 74 10.42 3.73 -25.76
CA ARG A 74 9.42 2.74 -25.36
C ARG A 74 9.47 1.47 -26.22
N ASP A 75 9.68 1.59 -27.54
CA ASP A 75 9.80 0.42 -28.43
C ASP A 75 11.06 -0.40 -28.11
N SER A 76 12.19 0.26 -27.81
CA SER A 76 13.42 -0.41 -27.40
C SER A 76 13.27 -1.20 -26.09
N LEU A 77 12.57 -0.64 -25.10
CA LEU A 77 12.30 -1.29 -23.83
C LEU A 77 11.33 -2.49 -23.99
N ARG A 78 10.31 -2.37 -24.83
CA ARG A 78 9.41 -3.49 -25.16
C ARG A 78 10.14 -4.66 -25.82
N ARG A 79 11.05 -4.37 -26.76
CA ARG A 79 11.87 -5.41 -27.41
C ARG A 79 12.81 -6.12 -26.44
N GLU A 80 13.39 -5.40 -25.49
CA GLU A 80 14.26 -5.97 -24.46
C GLU A 80 13.48 -6.86 -23.48
N SER A 81 12.29 -6.44 -23.04
CA SER A 81 11.42 -7.28 -22.20
C SER A 81 10.99 -8.56 -22.93
N ALA A 82 10.57 -8.47 -24.20
CA ALA A 82 10.20 -9.65 -24.99
C ALA A 82 11.37 -10.64 -25.19
N ARG A 83 12.61 -10.14 -25.29
CA ARG A 83 13.81 -10.99 -25.35
C ARG A 83 14.05 -11.70 -24.03
N ARG A 84 13.91 -11.01 -22.89
CA ARG A 84 14.08 -11.61 -21.55
C ARG A 84 13.05 -12.70 -21.26
N ASP A 85 11.78 -12.48 -21.62
CA ASP A 85 10.73 -13.48 -21.46
C ASP A 85 10.98 -14.73 -22.31
N SER A 86 11.51 -14.55 -23.53
CA SER A 86 11.88 -15.64 -24.42
C SER A 86 13.03 -16.49 -23.84
N VAL A 87 14.04 -15.84 -23.25
CA VAL A 87 15.16 -16.54 -22.59
C VAL A 87 14.69 -17.28 -21.33
N ALA A 88 13.83 -16.67 -20.52
CA ALA A 88 13.27 -17.30 -19.32
C ALA A 88 12.46 -18.56 -19.65
N ARG A 89 11.62 -18.51 -20.70
CA ARG A 89 10.87 -19.70 -21.17
C ARG A 89 11.78 -20.82 -21.68
N ALA A 90 12.86 -20.48 -22.37
CA ALA A 90 13.82 -21.47 -22.86
C ALA A 90 14.58 -22.18 -21.73
N VAL A 91 14.87 -21.48 -20.62
CA VAL A 91 15.52 -22.06 -19.43
C VAL A 91 14.55 -22.99 -18.68
N ALA A 92 13.28 -22.59 -18.51
CA ALA A 92 12.27 -23.40 -17.84
C ALA A 92 12.01 -24.74 -18.57
N LEU A 93 11.98 -24.74 -19.91
CA LEU A 93 11.80 -25.94 -20.72
C LEU A 93 13.00 -26.92 -20.63
N ARG A 94 14.22 -26.42 -20.37
CA ARG A 94 15.39 -27.31 -20.19
C ARG A 94 15.39 -28.00 -18.83
N ASP A 95 14.85 -27.35 -17.79
CA ASP A 95 14.80 -27.92 -16.45
C ASP A 95 13.74 -29.03 -16.33
N SER A 96 12.60 -28.89 -17.03
CA SER A 96 11.56 -29.93 -17.07
C SER A 96 12.03 -31.22 -17.76
N VAL A 97 12.73 -31.11 -18.89
CA VAL A 97 13.25 -32.28 -19.63
C VAL A 97 14.29 -33.07 -18.82
N ARG A 98 15.11 -32.38 -18.01
CA ARG A 98 16.06 -33.04 -17.08
C ARG A 98 15.37 -33.78 -15.94
N ARG A 99 14.22 -33.30 -15.48
CA ARG A 99 13.50 -33.88 -14.34
C ARG A 99 12.77 -35.17 -14.71
N ASP A 100 12.21 -35.24 -15.93
CA ASP A 100 11.53 -36.44 -16.43
C ASP A 100 12.48 -37.62 -16.71
N SER A 101 13.75 -37.32 -17.04
CA SER A 101 14.75 -38.36 -17.33
C SER A 101 15.31 -39.05 -16.07
N LEU A 102 15.05 -38.52 -14.87
CA LEU A 102 15.50 -39.11 -13.59
C LEU A 102 14.43 -39.94 -12.87
N SER A 103 13.17 -39.92 -13.33
CA SER A 103 12.04 -40.57 -12.62
C SER A 103 11.69 -41.97 -13.17
N ARG A 104 12.37 -42.48 -14.20
CA ARG A 104 12.09 -43.78 -14.82
C ARG A 104 13.26 -44.75 -14.70
N ASP A 105 13.66 -45.11 -13.48
CA ASP A 105 14.45 -46.33 -13.30
C ASP A 105 14.34 -46.87 -11.87
N SER A 106 13.23 -47.53 -11.52
CA SER A 106 13.13 -48.36 -10.28
C SER A 106 11.82 -49.16 -10.22
N THR A 107 11.54 -50.06 -11.18
CA THR A 107 10.56 -51.14 -10.94
C THR A 107 10.94 -52.42 -11.68
N ARG A 108 11.74 -53.26 -11.03
CA ARG A 108 11.67 -54.71 -11.25
C ARG A 108 12.24 -55.47 -10.05
N ARG A 109 11.43 -56.37 -9.49
CA ARG A 109 11.65 -57.84 -9.51
C ARG A 109 11.43 -58.56 -8.16
N LEU A 110 10.34 -59.37 -8.11
CA LEU A 110 10.17 -60.70 -7.46
C LEU A 110 10.20 -60.76 -5.92
N ALA A 111 9.54 -61.67 -5.18
CA ALA A 111 8.53 -62.71 -5.41
C ALA A 111 8.04 -63.22 -4.03
N LEU A 112 6.83 -63.78 -4.00
CA LEU A 112 6.30 -64.89 -3.17
C LEU A 112 7.06 -65.30 -1.88
N ARG A 113 6.37 -65.33 -0.73
CA ARG A 113 6.05 -66.58 0.02
C ARG A 113 5.25 -66.38 1.32
N ASP A 114 4.41 -67.39 1.50
CA ASP A 114 3.52 -67.88 2.54
C ASP A 114 3.96 -67.85 4.03
N SER A 115 2.97 -68.11 4.90
CA SER A 115 3.02 -68.64 6.29
C SER A 115 2.84 -67.69 7.50
N ALA A 116 1.61 -67.72 8.02
CA ALA A 116 1.19 -68.09 9.39
C ALA A 116 1.92 -67.56 10.66
N ARG A 117 1.08 -66.94 11.51
CA ARG A 117 1.02 -66.99 13.00
C ARG A 117 2.29 -66.64 13.80
N HIS A 118 2.20 -65.59 14.62
CA HIS A 118 2.63 -65.61 16.03
C HIS A 118 1.92 -64.53 16.84
N ALA A 119 1.54 -64.88 18.06
CA ALA A 119 0.79 -64.07 19.01
C ALA A 119 1.71 -63.30 19.98
N GLY A 120 1.42 -62.01 20.18
CA GLY A 120 1.77 -61.15 21.34
C GLY A 120 3.26 -60.81 21.59
N PRO A 121 3.57 -59.82 22.47
CA PRO A 121 2.68 -58.99 23.28
C PRO A 121 2.88 -57.45 23.12
N SER A 122 1.88 -56.71 23.62
CA SER A 122 1.89 -55.34 24.16
C SER A 122 3.14 -54.48 23.93
N GLY A 123 3.09 -53.62 22.91
CA GLY A 123 3.92 -52.43 22.80
C GLY A 123 3.21 -51.24 23.42
N GLU A 124 3.67 -50.83 24.59
CA GLU A 124 3.22 -49.66 25.33
C GLU A 124 3.27 -48.41 24.43
N ALA A 125 2.10 -47.82 24.18
CA ALA A 125 1.98 -46.60 23.40
C ALA A 125 2.69 -45.46 24.14
N LYS A 126 3.76 -44.95 23.55
CA LYS A 126 4.43 -43.73 24.00
C LYS A 126 3.37 -42.63 24.14
N PRO A 127 3.26 -41.92 25.27
CA PRO A 127 2.22 -40.91 25.43
C PRO A 127 2.46 -39.83 24.37
N VAL A 128 1.52 -39.71 23.43
CA VAL A 128 1.38 -38.52 22.60
C VAL A 128 0.93 -37.44 23.56
N HIS A 129 1.88 -36.71 24.14
CA HIS A 129 1.54 -35.46 24.80
C HIS A 129 0.86 -34.58 23.76
N PRO A 130 -0.39 -34.13 23.98
CA PRO A 130 -0.99 -33.15 23.10
C PRO A 130 -0.04 -31.94 23.10
N ALA A 131 0.46 -31.57 21.92
CA ALA A 131 1.19 -30.33 21.76
C ALA A 131 0.26 -29.23 22.27
N VAL A 132 0.60 -28.65 23.43
CA VAL A 132 -0.15 -27.51 23.96
C VAL A 132 -0.02 -26.43 22.91
N ALA A 133 -1.12 -26.13 22.21
CA ALA A 133 -1.17 -25.06 21.23
C ALA A 133 -0.69 -23.79 21.94
N SER A 134 0.47 -23.28 21.52
CA SER A 134 0.98 -22.01 22.02
C SER A 134 -0.10 -20.96 21.77
N ARG A 135 -0.40 -20.13 22.77
CA ARG A 135 -1.31 -19.00 22.54
C ARG A 135 -0.57 -17.92 21.72
N PRO A 136 -1.28 -17.21 20.83
CA PRO A 136 -0.70 -16.05 20.16
C PRO A 136 -0.17 -15.03 21.17
N VAL A 137 1.04 -14.56 20.96
CA VAL A 137 1.70 -13.50 21.73
C VAL A 137 1.33 -12.15 21.11
N ARG A 138 0.88 -11.21 21.94
CA ARG A 138 0.63 -9.82 21.53
C ARG A 138 1.88 -8.99 21.74
N VAL A 139 2.40 -8.36 20.68
CA VAL A 139 3.52 -7.41 20.76
C VAL A 139 2.98 -6.02 21.10
N ASN A 140 1.97 -5.59 20.35
CA ASN A 140 1.21 -4.36 20.60
C ASN A 140 -0.20 -4.48 20.00
N GLU A 141 -0.89 -3.35 19.81
CA GLU A 141 -2.22 -3.30 19.19
C GLU A 141 -2.21 -3.63 17.68
N PHE A 142 -1.07 -3.49 17.01
CA PHE A 142 -0.90 -3.71 15.57
C PHE A 142 -0.24 -5.04 15.20
N LEU A 143 0.38 -5.73 16.16
CA LEU A 143 1.17 -6.93 15.88
C LEU A 143 0.93 -8.02 16.93
N THR A 144 0.54 -9.20 16.45
CA THR A 144 0.53 -10.44 17.22
C THR A 144 1.26 -11.53 16.45
N TYR A 145 1.68 -12.60 17.12
CA TYR A 145 2.31 -13.73 16.46
C TYR A 145 2.09 -15.03 17.21
N ASP A 146 2.22 -16.14 16.50
CA ASP A 146 2.21 -17.49 17.05
C ASP A 146 3.50 -18.22 16.61
N ALA A 147 4.35 -18.55 17.59
CA ALA A 147 5.64 -19.17 17.30
C ALA A 147 5.54 -20.65 16.91
N GLY A 148 4.50 -21.36 17.37
CA GLY A 148 4.29 -22.77 17.05
C GLY A 148 3.93 -22.99 15.59
N SER A 149 3.07 -22.12 15.05
CA SER A 149 2.64 -22.09 13.65
C SER A 149 3.49 -21.19 12.77
N ARG A 150 4.41 -20.39 13.34
CA ARG A 150 5.24 -19.41 12.63
C ARG A 150 4.41 -18.40 11.84
N THR A 151 3.37 -17.87 12.49
CA THR A 151 2.44 -16.92 11.90
C THR A 151 2.59 -15.56 12.58
N VAL A 152 2.57 -14.50 11.78
CA VAL A 152 2.50 -13.11 12.24
C VAL A 152 1.19 -12.51 11.75
N SER A 153 0.46 -11.83 12.61
CA SER A 153 -0.73 -11.07 12.24
C SER A 153 -0.47 -9.58 12.45
N VAL A 154 -0.64 -8.80 11.38
CA VAL A 154 -0.42 -7.35 11.34
C VAL A 154 -1.75 -6.65 11.10
N GLN A 155 -2.15 -5.74 11.99
CA GLN A 155 -3.21 -4.77 11.72
C GLN A 155 -2.59 -3.53 11.10
N LEU A 156 -2.92 -3.27 9.83
CA LEU A 156 -2.44 -2.12 9.07
C LEU A 156 -3.60 -1.16 8.83
N ILE A 157 -3.63 -0.06 9.57
CA ILE A 157 -4.73 0.90 9.51
C ILE A 157 -4.24 2.14 8.77
N ALA A 158 -4.78 2.35 7.57
CA ALA A 158 -4.58 3.57 6.81
C ALA A 158 -5.45 4.69 7.39
N GLY A 159 -4.96 5.94 7.38
CA GLY A 159 -5.73 7.04 7.97
C GLY A 159 -5.93 6.90 9.48
N TYR A 160 -4.99 6.27 10.20
CA TYR A 160 -5.19 5.93 11.62
C TYR A 160 -5.46 7.16 12.50
N ASN A 161 -4.87 8.30 12.15
CA ASN A 161 -5.07 9.61 12.76
C ASN A 161 -4.73 10.72 11.74
N GLY A 162 -4.86 12.00 12.13
CA GLY A 162 -4.63 13.15 11.24
C GLY A 162 -3.16 13.44 10.88
N VAL A 163 -2.18 12.61 11.28
CA VAL A 163 -0.77 12.82 10.92
C VAL A 163 -0.60 12.77 9.40
N ASN A 164 0.13 13.74 8.86
CA ASN A 164 0.40 13.86 7.42
C ASN A 164 -0.88 13.98 6.58
N GLY A 165 -1.94 14.60 7.11
CA GLY A 165 -3.23 14.69 6.44
C GLY A 165 -3.80 13.29 6.18
N SER A 166 -3.78 12.42 7.19
CA SER A 166 -4.24 11.02 7.13
C SER A 166 -3.44 10.07 6.23
N LEU A 167 -2.44 10.56 5.49
CA LEU A 167 -1.49 9.73 4.73
C LEU A 167 -0.45 9.05 5.65
N ASN A 168 -0.92 8.15 6.50
CA ASN A 168 -0.12 7.31 7.39
C ASN A 168 -0.67 5.89 7.49
N TYR A 169 0.17 4.98 7.97
CA TYR A 169 -0.28 3.71 8.53
C TYR A 169 0.00 3.69 10.02
N ASN A 170 -0.98 3.30 10.82
CA ASN A 170 -0.81 3.16 12.28
C ASN A 170 -0.21 4.42 12.94
N GLY A 171 -0.50 5.60 12.39
CA GLY A 171 0.02 6.90 12.83
C GLY A 171 1.45 7.22 12.41
N ALA A 172 2.09 6.36 11.61
CA ALA A 172 3.48 6.51 11.19
C ALA A 172 3.62 6.76 9.68
N ILE A 173 4.66 7.52 9.34
CA ILE A 173 4.96 7.94 7.97
C ILE A 173 6.41 7.66 7.62
N ARG A 174 6.74 7.57 6.33
CA ARG A 174 8.11 7.56 5.81
C ARG A 174 9.01 6.51 6.47
N GLY A 175 8.45 5.35 6.83
CA GLY A 175 9.20 4.27 7.47
C GLY A 175 9.59 4.51 8.92
N GLN A 176 8.96 5.46 9.62
CA GLN A 176 9.19 5.75 11.05
C GLN A 176 8.84 4.57 11.98
N ARG A 177 8.08 3.58 11.49
CA ARG A 177 7.89 2.29 12.14
C ARG A 177 8.40 1.17 11.27
N THR A 178 8.96 0.16 11.92
CA THR A 178 9.50 -1.05 11.32
C THR A 178 8.77 -2.27 11.87
N VAL A 179 8.20 -3.07 10.98
CA VAL A 179 7.76 -4.44 11.25
C VAL A 179 8.92 -5.35 10.92
N ALA A 180 9.44 -6.10 11.90
CA ALA A 180 10.51 -7.08 11.68
C ALA A 180 9.92 -8.50 11.76
N ILE A 181 10.16 -9.31 10.72
CA ILE A 181 9.59 -10.64 10.57
C ILE A 181 10.72 -11.67 10.38
N PRO A 182 10.70 -12.79 11.10
CA PRO A 182 11.62 -13.88 10.85
C PRO A 182 11.49 -14.46 9.44
N LEU A 183 12.61 -14.79 8.81
CA LEU A 183 12.61 -15.47 7.52
C LEU A 183 11.77 -16.75 7.54
N GLY A 184 10.90 -16.91 6.54
CA GLY A 184 10.09 -18.09 6.31
C GLY A 184 8.79 -18.15 7.12
N TRP A 185 8.41 -17.07 7.81
CA TRP A 185 7.13 -17.02 8.53
C TRP A 185 5.98 -16.63 7.60
N HIS A 186 4.80 -17.14 7.93
CA HIS A 186 3.55 -16.71 7.33
C HIS A 186 3.15 -15.36 7.90
N VAL A 187 2.75 -14.45 7.03
CA VAL A 187 2.34 -13.09 7.39
C VAL A 187 0.92 -12.89 6.91
N HIS A 188 0.02 -12.69 7.86
CA HIS A 188 -1.35 -12.27 7.63
C HIS A 188 -1.46 -10.78 7.95
N VAL A 189 -1.83 -9.96 6.97
CA VAL A 189 -2.04 -8.53 7.15
C VAL A 189 -3.51 -8.23 6.94
N THR A 190 -4.19 -7.74 7.97
CA THR A 190 -5.50 -7.10 7.80
C THR A 190 -5.29 -5.62 7.59
N VAL A 191 -5.80 -5.11 6.47
CA VAL A 191 -5.75 -3.70 6.10
C VAL A 191 -7.13 -3.10 6.31
N SER A 192 -7.21 -1.93 6.92
CA SER A 192 -8.45 -1.13 6.99
C SER A 192 -8.17 0.30 6.62
N ASN A 193 -9.13 0.97 5.98
CA ASN A 193 -9.05 2.41 5.75
C ASN A 193 -9.96 3.16 6.74
N ARG A 194 -9.41 4.14 7.46
CA ARG A 194 -10.16 5.05 8.35
C ARG A 194 -10.15 6.50 7.85
N ASP A 195 -9.56 6.74 6.69
CA ASP A 195 -9.62 8.03 6.02
C ASP A 195 -10.96 8.14 5.29
N SER A 196 -11.74 9.17 5.63
CA SER A 196 -13.03 9.48 4.98
C SER A 196 -12.85 10.19 3.64
N ASP A 197 -11.68 10.78 3.39
CA ASP A 197 -11.42 11.66 2.25
C ASP A 197 -10.59 10.96 1.17
N LEU A 198 -9.73 10.02 1.55
CA LEU A 198 -8.81 9.34 0.63
C LEU A 198 -8.98 7.82 0.67
N GLN A 199 -8.93 7.20 -0.51
CA GLN A 199 -8.81 5.76 -0.62
C GLN A 199 -7.37 5.31 -0.39
N HIS A 200 -7.21 4.16 0.25
CA HIS A 200 -5.90 3.58 0.56
C HIS A 200 -5.87 2.09 0.25
N SER A 201 -4.80 1.63 -0.40
CA SER A 201 -4.53 0.20 -0.62
C SER A 201 -3.31 -0.23 0.20
N ALA A 202 -2.77 -1.42 -0.03
CA ALA A 202 -1.49 -1.83 0.55
C ALA A 202 -0.76 -2.82 -0.37
N ILE A 203 0.56 -2.70 -0.42
CA ILE A 203 1.48 -3.59 -1.12
C ILE A 203 2.81 -3.66 -0.36
N VAL A 204 3.42 -4.85 -0.36
CA VAL A 204 4.82 -5.01 0.07
C VAL A 204 5.73 -4.95 -1.14
N VAL A 205 6.67 -4.02 -1.17
CA VAL A 205 7.68 -3.87 -2.24
C VAL A 205 9.09 -3.87 -1.68
N HIS A 206 10.10 -4.10 -2.53
CA HIS A 206 11.48 -3.83 -2.14
C HIS A 206 11.64 -2.35 -1.76
N GLU A 207 12.46 -2.06 -0.75
CA GLU A 207 12.70 -0.68 -0.33
C GLU A 207 13.35 0.13 -1.47
N VAL A 208 12.67 1.19 -1.91
CA VAL A 208 13.11 2.12 -2.95
C VAL A 208 12.80 3.55 -2.51
N LEU A 209 13.84 4.40 -2.50
CA LEU A 209 13.75 5.79 -2.06
C LEU A 209 14.36 6.73 -3.11
N PRO A 210 13.67 7.82 -3.49
CA PRO A 210 12.28 8.12 -3.14
C PRO A 210 11.32 7.05 -3.72
N PRO A 211 10.16 6.81 -3.10
CA PRO A 211 9.16 5.90 -3.67
C PRO A 211 8.78 6.37 -5.10
N PRO A 212 8.54 5.45 -6.05
CA PRO A 212 7.99 5.82 -7.35
C PRO A 212 6.53 6.28 -7.21
N LEU A 213 6.01 6.93 -8.26
CA LEU A 213 4.61 7.36 -8.30
C LEU A 213 3.66 6.16 -8.20
N GLU A 214 4.01 5.09 -8.90
CA GLU A 214 3.23 3.85 -9.01
C GLU A 214 3.99 2.67 -8.40
N LEU A 215 3.29 1.83 -7.63
CA LEU A 215 3.80 0.58 -7.08
C LEU A 215 2.96 -0.60 -7.61
N THR A 216 3.56 -1.43 -8.47
CA THR A 216 2.77 -2.43 -9.22
C THR A 216 3.18 -3.88 -8.99
N THR A 217 4.36 -4.14 -8.42
CA THR A 217 4.91 -5.50 -8.31
C THR A 217 5.19 -5.85 -6.87
N PRO A 218 4.42 -6.75 -6.25
CA PRO A 218 4.67 -7.14 -4.88
C PRO A 218 5.96 -7.94 -4.77
N ALA A 219 6.67 -7.76 -3.66
CA ALA A 219 7.92 -8.43 -3.36
C ALA A 219 7.73 -9.88 -2.90
N PHE A 220 6.51 -10.27 -2.53
CA PHE A 220 6.10 -11.64 -2.18
C PHE A 220 4.76 -11.94 -2.83
N ASP A 221 4.55 -13.20 -3.21
CA ASP A 221 3.25 -13.64 -3.74
C ASP A 221 2.18 -13.47 -2.65
N GLY A 222 1.06 -12.84 -3.01
CA GLY A 222 -0.04 -12.54 -2.07
C GLY A 222 0.17 -11.29 -1.20
N ALA A 223 1.29 -10.57 -1.34
CA ALA A 223 1.59 -9.37 -0.55
C ALA A 223 1.11 -8.06 -1.21
N ALA A 224 -0.07 -8.08 -1.82
CA ALA A 224 -0.76 -6.91 -2.35
C ALA A 224 -2.27 -7.10 -2.21
N LEU A 225 -2.98 -6.03 -1.87
CA LEU A 225 -4.42 -5.99 -2.03
C LEU A 225 -4.81 -5.98 -3.52
N PRO A 226 -6.00 -6.48 -3.88
CA PRO A 226 -6.57 -6.20 -5.19
C PRO A 226 -6.85 -4.69 -5.35
N ARG A 227 -6.90 -4.20 -6.59
CA ARG A 227 -7.23 -2.79 -6.94
C ARG A 227 -6.34 -1.77 -6.21
N LEU A 228 -5.03 -1.90 -6.39
CA LEU A 228 -4.03 -1.07 -5.70
C LEU A 228 -4.20 0.43 -5.95
N ASP A 229 -4.59 0.79 -7.17
CA ASP A 229 -4.80 2.14 -7.65
C ASP A 229 -6.13 2.75 -7.19
N GLU A 230 -7.20 1.94 -7.10
CA GLU A 230 -8.50 2.40 -6.58
C GLU A 230 -8.51 2.54 -5.05
N GLY A 231 -7.89 1.58 -4.34
CA GLY A 231 -7.87 1.54 -2.89
C GLY A 231 -9.18 1.09 -2.23
N LEU A 232 -9.11 0.89 -0.91
CA LEU A 232 -10.23 0.61 -0.03
C LEU A 232 -10.94 1.93 0.30
N GLN A 233 -12.28 1.90 0.30
CA GLN A 233 -13.11 3.02 0.79
C GLN A 233 -13.04 3.12 2.33
N GLU A 234 -13.57 4.21 2.89
CA GLU A 234 -13.72 4.37 4.34
C GLU A 234 -14.40 3.13 4.96
N ASP A 235 -13.86 2.66 6.08
CA ASP A 235 -14.27 1.46 6.83
C ASP A 235 -14.20 0.12 6.06
N GLU A 236 -13.77 0.13 4.80
CA GLU A 236 -13.52 -1.10 4.05
C GLU A 236 -12.23 -1.77 4.56
N THR A 237 -12.24 -3.10 4.49
CA THR A 237 -11.11 -3.93 4.90
C THR A 237 -10.69 -4.88 3.79
N GLY A 238 -9.42 -5.25 3.78
CA GLY A 238 -8.84 -6.24 2.89
C GLY A 238 -7.75 -7.04 3.60
N THR A 239 -7.35 -8.16 3.01
CA THR A 239 -6.28 -9.00 3.56
C THR A 239 -5.17 -9.26 2.56
N MET A 240 -3.93 -9.34 3.07
CA MET A 240 -2.78 -9.85 2.34
C MET A 240 -2.20 -11.03 3.11
N ASP A 241 -1.91 -12.10 2.40
CA ASP A 241 -1.43 -13.36 2.96
C ASP A 241 -0.22 -13.83 2.17
N PHE A 242 0.96 -13.83 2.80
CA PHE A 242 2.20 -14.17 2.12
C PHE A 242 3.20 -14.85 3.05
N VAL A 243 4.22 -15.47 2.45
CA VAL A 243 5.38 -16.02 3.18
C VAL A 243 6.55 -15.07 3.02
N ALA A 244 7.15 -14.66 4.13
CA ALA A 244 8.36 -13.84 4.14
C ALA A 244 9.61 -14.68 3.81
N ASP A 245 9.68 -15.23 2.60
CA ASP A 245 10.64 -16.28 2.18
C ASP A 245 12.01 -15.76 1.74
N ARG A 246 12.17 -14.44 1.64
CA ARG A 246 13.39 -13.74 1.22
C ARG A 246 13.77 -12.71 2.27
N ALA A 247 15.01 -12.77 2.73
CA ALA A 247 15.55 -11.79 3.66
C ALA A 247 15.86 -10.48 2.94
N GLY A 248 15.58 -9.34 3.58
CA GLY A 248 15.79 -8.04 2.96
C GLY A 248 15.07 -6.90 3.68
N ARG A 249 15.21 -5.71 3.10
CA ARG A 249 14.44 -4.52 3.47
C ARG A 249 13.38 -4.26 2.42
N TYR A 250 12.19 -3.98 2.91
CA TYR A 250 10.97 -3.82 2.16
C TYR A 250 10.20 -2.61 2.69
N MET A 251 9.22 -2.17 1.93
CA MET A 251 8.23 -1.19 2.35
C MET A 251 6.87 -1.86 2.35
N LEU A 252 6.12 -1.68 3.43
CA LEU A 252 4.67 -1.92 3.46
C LEU A 252 4.01 -0.56 3.15
N ALA A 253 3.58 -0.38 1.90
CA ALA A 253 3.27 0.92 1.33
C ALA A 253 1.86 0.96 0.73
N CYS A 254 1.27 2.15 0.65
CA CYS A 254 0.04 2.34 -0.12
C CYS A 254 0.35 2.26 -1.61
N GLY A 255 -0.46 1.50 -2.36
CA GLY A 255 -0.35 1.34 -3.80
C GLY A 255 -1.08 2.40 -4.62
N VAL A 256 -1.90 3.26 -3.98
CA VAL A 256 -2.59 4.36 -4.67
C VAL A 256 -1.54 5.37 -5.16
N PRO A 257 -1.61 5.80 -6.44
CA PRO A 257 -0.63 6.68 -7.06
C PRO A 257 -0.23 7.87 -6.19
N GLY A 258 1.07 8.01 -5.93
CA GLY A 258 1.64 9.13 -5.17
C GLY A 258 1.50 9.05 -3.64
N HIS A 259 0.69 8.15 -3.07
CA HIS A 259 0.50 8.10 -1.60
C HIS A 259 1.79 7.66 -0.88
N ALA A 260 2.49 6.66 -1.41
CA ALA A 260 3.79 6.24 -0.88
C ALA A 260 4.83 7.38 -0.99
N GLN A 261 4.84 8.14 -2.08
CA GLN A 261 5.70 9.32 -2.26
C GLN A 261 5.44 10.40 -1.20
N SER A 262 4.17 10.61 -0.87
CA SER A 262 3.74 11.53 0.18
C SER A 262 4.05 11.04 1.60
N GLY A 263 4.48 9.78 1.74
CA GLY A 263 4.99 9.22 3.00
C GLY A 263 4.15 8.09 3.58
N LEU A 264 3.13 7.59 2.87
CA LEU A 264 2.24 6.53 3.36
C LEU A 264 2.89 5.14 3.22
N TRP A 265 3.83 4.84 4.11
CA TRP A 265 4.48 3.52 4.20
C TRP A 265 5.18 3.28 5.54
N LEU A 266 5.22 2.01 5.96
CA LEU A 266 6.06 1.50 7.04
C LEU A 266 7.24 0.72 6.46
N ARG A 267 8.32 0.59 7.24
CA ARG A 267 9.41 -0.32 6.87
C ARG A 267 9.03 -1.74 7.26
N LEU A 268 9.34 -2.69 6.37
CA LEU A 268 9.27 -4.12 6.66
C LEU A 268 10.69 -4.70 6.53
N VAL A 269 11.13 -5.46 7.53
CA VAL A 269 12.43 -6.15 7.51
C VAL A 269 12.19 -7.63 7.66
N VAL A 270 12.70 -8.42 6.73
CA VAL A 270 12.75 -9.88 6.85
C VAL A 270 14.18 -10.28 7.13
N ALA A 271 14.42 -10.91 8.28
CA ALA A 271 15.77 -11.18 8.77
C ALA A 271 16.04 -12.67 9.00
N ARG A 272 17.25 -13.11 8.63
CA ARG A 272 17.81 -14.38 9.09
C ARG A 272 18.20 -14.22 10.57
N GLY A 273 17.83 -15.19 11.40
CA GLY A 273 18.22 -15.22 12.81
C GLY A 273 17.29 -14.49 13.77
N LEU A 274 16.27 -13.78 13.27
CA LEU A 274 15.19 -13.30 14.13
C LEU A 274 14.35 -14.51 14.55
N THR A 275 14.07 -14.66 15.85
CA THR A 275 13.33 -15.80 16.40
C THR A 275 11.87 -15.49 16.67
N VAL A 276 11.53 -14.20 16.83
CA VAL A 276 10.16 -13.70 17.02
C VAL A 276 9.99 -12.35 16.32
N PRO A 277 8.79 -12.00 15.84
CA PRO A 277 8.52 -10.69 15.24
C PRO A 277 8.67 -9.53 16.23
N ASP A 278 8.90 -8.34 15.68
CA ASP A 278 9.01 -7.09 16.43
C ASP A 278 8.33 -5.92 15.69
N TYR A 279 7.91 -4.91 16.46
CA TYR A 279 7.30 -3.67 15.95
C TYR A 279 7.88 -2.47 16.72
N ARG A 280 8.64 -1.61 16.03
CA ARG A 280 9.36 -0.49 16.64
C ARG A 280 9.34 0.78 15.81
#